data_AF-A0AAD4QII7-F1
#
_entry.id   AF-A0AAD4QII7-F1
#
_cell.length_a   1.000
_cell.length_b   1.000
_cell.length_c   1.000
_cell.angle_alpha   90.00
_cell.angle_beta   90.00
_cell.angle_gamma   90.00
#
_symmetry.space_group_name_H-M   'P 1'
#
loop_
_entity.id
_entity.type
_entity.pdbx_description
1 polymer ?
#
loop_
_entity_poly.entity_id
_entity_poly.type
_entity_poly.pdbx_seq_one_letter_code
_entity_poly.pdbx_strand_id
1 'polypeptide(L)'
;MWNSGTEGIASKGSEYSDTSGKVWSVYLSEADKQDKALAENWKGDTEGILIFTGLFAATVAAFIIESYKKLSSDSGEATVLLLDQVSQQLFALSNGTSPPPPLYTESSFRPTSSAIRVNILWFLSLTLSLTCALAATLMQQWARRYLQLAQAQTTLYKRARTRAYLFEGVQAFRLSQAVEAVPALLHVAVFLFFAGLVEFLFSINIIVARVVFVVICFFGGTYILLTFLPNVRPNCPTGRPSAGIRTNGSSLLPQLRCFSYLPA
;
A
#
# COMPACT_ATOMS: atom_id res chain seq x y z
N MET A 1 52.44 31.87 -44.88
CA MET A 1 51.67 32.71 -43.92
C MET A 1 50.29 32.08 -43.75
N TRP A 2 50.20 30.95 -43.04
CA TRP A 2 48.96 30.20 -42.79
C TRP A 2 49.16 29.45 -41.47
N ASN A 3 48.94 30.08 -40.32
CA ASN A 3 48.90 29.36 -39.03
C ASN A 3 48.09 30.07 -37.92
N SER A 4 47.53 31.25 -38.16
CA SER A 4 46.78 32.02 -37.17
C SER A 4 45.30 31.60 -37.01
N GLY A 5 44.79 30.71 -37.86
CA GLY A 5 43.37 30.30 -37.84
C GLY A 5 43.06 29.12 -36.93
N THR A 6 44.02 28.26 -36.61
CA THR A 6 43.81 27.00 -35.87
C THR A 6 43.84 27.20 -34.35
N GLU A 7 44.64 28.15 -33.85
CA GLU A 7 44.73 28.46 -32.42
C GLU A 7 43.43 29.05 -31.85
N GLY A 8 42.73 29.89 -32.61
CA GLY A 8 41.44 30.47 -32.21
C GLY A 8 40.26 29.49 -32.21
N ILE A 9 40.36 28.40 -32.98
CA ILE A 9 39.34 27.33 -33.00
C ILE A 9 39.58 26.36 -31.84
N ALA A 10 40.84 26.05 -31.54
CA ALA A 10 41.22 25.20 -30.41
C ALA A 10 40.90 25.85 -29.05
N SER A 11 41.16 27.16 -28.90
CA SER A 11 40.84 27.87 -27.65
C SER A 11 39.32 27.93 -27.40
N LYS A 12 38.54 28.29 -28.43
CA LYS A 12 37.07 28.26 -28.38
C LYS A 12 36.51 26.87 -28.07
N GLY A 13 37.11 25.82 -28.63
CA GLY A 13 36.74 24.43 -28.35
C GLY A 13 36.93 24.05 -26.87
N SER A 14 38.06 24.44 -26.27
CA SER A 14 38.33 24.18 -24.85
C SER A 14 37.38 24.96 -23.93
N GLU A 15 37.08 26.22 -24.24
CA GLU A 15 36.24 27.10 -23.44
C GLU A 15 34.75 26.66 -23.45
N TYR A 16 34.26 26.19 -24.61
CA TYR A 16 32.94 25.57 -24.72
C TYR A 16 32.84 24.27 -23.90
N SER A 17 33.90 23.45 -23.90
CA SER A 17 33.92 22.20 -23.15
C SER A 17 33.90 22.43 -21.62
N ASP A 18 34.62 23.45 -21.15
CA ASP A 18 34.69 23.81 -19.72
C ASP A 18 33.37 24.44 -19.23
N THR A 19 32.76 25.30 -20.06
CA THR A 19 31.47 25.93 -19.76
C THR A 19 30.33 24.89 -19.74
N SER A 20 30.29 23.99 -20.72
CA SER A 20 29.31 22.90 -20.78
C SER A 20 29.47 21.94 -19.59
N GLY A 21 30.71 21.58 -19.24
CA GLY A 21 31.02 20.76 -18.06
C GLY A 21 30.52 21.38 -16.75
N LYS A 22 30.69 22.69 -16.56
CA LYS A 22 30.14 23.44 -15.42
C LYS A 22 28.61 23.43 -15.38
N VAL A 23 27.94 23.61 -16.51
CA VAL A 23 26.46 23.56 -16.56
C VAL A 23 25.95 22.17 -16.18
N TRP A 24 26.58 21.12 -16.71
CA TRP A 24 26.23 19.73 -16.37
C TRP A 24 26.53 19.37 -14.93
N SER A 25 27.61 19.88 -14.34
CA SER A 25 27.95 19.62 -12.94
C SER A 25 26.96 20.30 -11.99
N VAL A 26 26.56 21.55 -12.26
CA VAL A 26 25.50 22.24 -11.49
C VAL A 26 24.17 21.49 -11.63
N TYR A 27 23.76 21.13 -12.84
CA TYR A 27 22.54 20.35 -13.07
C TYR A 27 22.56 19.01 -12.32
N LEU A 28 23.65 18.25 -12.41
CA LEU A 28 23.79 16.96 -11.74
C LEU A 28 23.82 17.09 -10.22
N SER A 29 24.35 18.19 -9.68
CA SER A 29 24.35 18.43 -8.23
C SER A 29 22.93 18.67 -7.70
N GLU A 30 22.11 19.46 -8.41
CA GLU A 30 20.71 19.69 -8.04
C GLU A 30 19.85 18.45 -8.29
N ALA A 31 20.11 17.74 -9.38
CA ALA A 31 19.51 16.47 -9.71
C ALA A 31 19.70 15.42 -8.60
N ASP A 32 20.93 15.24 -8.12
CA ASP A 32 21.26 14.24 -7.10
C ASP A 32 20.58 14.56 -5.76
N LYS A 33 20.45 15.85 -5.41
CA LYS A 33 19.68 16.29 -4.23
C LYS A 33 18.20 15.90 -4.35
N GLN A 34 17.59 16.16 -5.52
CA GLN A 34 16.18 15.82 -5.77
C GLN A 34 15.95 14.31 -5.77
N ASP A 35 16.82 13.53 -6.41
CA ASP A 35 16.70 12.07 -6.49
C ASP A 35 16.83 11.42 -5.11
N LYS A 36 17.78 11.90 -4.29
CA LYS A 36 17.92 11.47 -2.90
C LYS A 36 16.70 11.82 -2.06
N ALA A 37 16.19 13.05 -2.17
CA ALA A 37 14.99 13.46 -1.44
C ALA A 37 13.77 12.61 -1.82
N LEU A 38 13.60 12.32 -3.11
CA LEU A 38 12.51 11.47 -3.60
C LEU A 38 12.65 10.03 -3.09
N ALA A 39 13.86 9.47 -3.14
CA ALA A 39 14.13 8.11 -2.68
C ALA A 39 13.91 7.95 -1.16
N GLU A 40 14.35 8.93 -0.36
CA GLU A 40 14.11 8.94 1.10
C GLU A 40 12.62 9.07 1.42
N ASN A 41 11.88 9.93 0.71
CA ASN A 41 10.43 10.04 0.89
C ASN A 41 9.72 8.71 0.58
N TRP A 42 10.02 8.09 -0.57
CA TRP A 42 9.43 6.79 -0.93
C TRP A 42 9.80 5.69 0.06
N LYS A 43 11.02 5.71 0.59
CA LYS A 43 11.45 4.77 1.61
C LYS A 43 10.68 4.97 2.91
N GLY A 44 10.55 6.21 3.39
CA GLY A 44 9.80 6.53 4.60
C GLY A 44 8.33 6.12 4.51
N ASP A 45 7.66 6.47 3.40
CA ASP A 45 6.26 6.11 3.16
C ASP A 45 6.05 4.58 3.14
N THR A 46 6.92 3.86 2.43
CA THR A 46 6.80 2.39 2.30
C THR A 46 7.17 1.64 3.57
N GLU A 47 8.11 2.16 4.37
CA GLU A 47 8.48 1.57 5.66
C GLU A 47 7.32 1.66 6.66
N GLY A 48 6.65 2.82 6.75
CA GLY A 48 5.45 2.99 7.57
C GLY A 48 4.32 2.05 7.14
N ILE A 49 4.08 1.93 5.83
CA ILE A 49 3.09 1.00 5.27
C ILE A 49 3.42 -0.45 5.63
N LEU A 50 4.68 -0.87 5.55
CA LEU A 50 5.09 -2.25 5.80
C LEU A 50 4.91 -2.63 7.28
N ILE A 51 5.27 -1.74 8.21
CA ILE A 51 5.08 -1.94 9.64
C ILE A 51 3.58 -2.06 9.96
N PHE A 52 2.77 -1.12 9.47
CA PHE A 52 1.34 -1.15 9.69
C PHE A 52 0.71 -2.42 9.10
N THR A 53 1.09 -2.79 7.88
CA THR A 53 0.59 -3.98 7.20
C THR A 53 0.93 -5.26 7.97
N GLY A 54 2.13 -5.38 8.52
CA GLY A 54 2.52 -6.53 9.35
C GLY A 54 1.68 -6.65 10.62
N LEU A 55 1.49 -5.54 11.35
CA LEU A 55 0.65 -5.49 12.56
C LEU A 55 -0.83 -5.79 12.24
N PHE A 56 -1.33 -5.24 11.13
CA PHE A 56 -2.68 -5.49 10.65
C PHE A 56 -2.86 -6.96 10.26
N ALA A 57 -1.94 -7.54 9.50
CA ALA A 57 -1.99 -8.94 9.10
C ALA A 57 -1.99 -9.88 10.31
N ALA A 58 -1.18 -9.60 11.34
CA ALA A 58 -1.19 -10.36 12.60
C ALA A 58 -2.55 -10.26 13.32
N THR A 59 -3.12 -9.06 13.37
CA THR A 59 -4.44 -8.83 13.97
C THR A 59 -5.52 -9.61 13.22
N VAL A 60 -5.58 -9.47 11.89
CA VAL A 60 -6.55 -10.19 11.04
C VAL A 60 -6.36 -11.71 11.16
N ALA A 61 -5.12 -12.21 11.22
CA ALA A 61 -4.84 -13.63 11.38
C ALA A 61 -5.38 -14.18 12.71
N ALA A 62 -5.28 -13.43 13.82
CA ALA A 62 -5.85 -13.83 15.10
C ALA A 62 -7.37 -14.00 15.02
N PHE A 63 -8.05 -13.07 14.34
CA PHE A 63 -9.50 -13.17 14.10
C PHE A 63 -9.84 -14.35 13.19
N ILE A 64 -9.08 -14.57 12.10
CA ILE A 64 -9.27 -15.72 11.21
C ILE A 64 -9.17 -17.04 11.98
N ILE A 65 -8.18 -17.20 12.87
CA ILE A 65 -8.04 -18.43 13.67
C ILE A 65 -9.32 -18.69 14.50
N GLU A 66 -9.94 -17.64 15.03
CA GLU A 66 -11.16 -17.78 15.83
C GLU A 66 -12.41 -18.03 14.96
N SER A 67 -12.56 -17.33 13.83
CA SER A 67 -13.72 -17.52 12.93
C SER A 67 -13.63 -18.77 12.07
N TYR A 68 -12.43 -19.31 11.85
CA TYR A 68 -12.23 -20.59 11.16
C TYR A 68 -12.86 -21.74 11.95
N LYS A 69 -12.85 -21.66 13.29
CA LYS A 69 -13.53 -22.65 14.15
C LYS A 69 -15.04 -22.69 13.87
N LYS A 70 -15.66 -21.55 13.52
CA LYS A 70 -17.09 -21.50 13.13
C LYS A 70 -17.39 -22.12 11.75
N LEU A 71 -16.36 -22.41 10.96
CA LEU A 71 -16.46 -23.09 9.66
C LEU A 71 -16.17 -24.60 9.74
N SER A 72 -15.71 -25.08 10.89
CA SER A 72 -15.45 -26.51 11.14
C SER A 72 -16.46 -27.03 12.16
N SER A 73 -16.83 -28.31 12.04
CA SER A 73 -17.65 -28.96 13.06
C SER A 73 -16.92 -28.92 14.39
N ASP A 74 -17.53 -28.33 15.41
CA ASP A 74 -16.99 -28.34 16.76
C ASP A 74 -17.19 -29.75 17.35
N SER A 75 -16.09 -30.47 17.58
CA SER A 75 -16.14 -31.78 18.25
C SER A 75 -16.59 -31.63 19.71
N GLY A 76 -16.47 -30.44 20.30
CA GLY A 76 -16.98 -30.11 21.63
C GLY A 76 -18.51 -30.12 21.70
N GLU A 77 -19.18 -29.40 20.81
CA GLU A 77 -20.66 -29.38 20.72
C GLU A 77 -21.24 -30.76 20.45
N ALA A 78 -20.62 -31.56 19.57
CA ALA A 78 -21.01 -32.96 19.36
C ALA A 78 -20.88 -33.80 20.66
N THR A 79 -19.82 -33.55 21.45
CA THR A 79 -19.62 -34.23 22.74
C THR A 79 -20.65 -33.80 23.77
N VAL A 80 -21.01 -32.51 23.83
CA VAL A 80 -22.05 -31.99 24.75
C VAL A 80 -23.42 -32.55 24.38
N LEU A 81 -23.76 -32.62 23.10
CA LEU A 81 -25.00 -33.25 22.62
C LEU A 81 -25.04 -34.75 22.91
N LEU A 82 -23.91 -35.46 22.71
CA LEU A 82 -23.78 -36.87 23.11
C LEU A 82 -23.96 -37.04 24.62
N LEU A 83 -23.38 -36.16 25.43
CA LEU A 83 -23.45 -36.22 26.88
C LEU A 83 -24.86 -35.92 27.41
N ASP A 84 -25.55 -34.94 26.81
CA ASP A 84 -26.96 -34.65 27.09
C ASP A 84 -27.84 -35.85 26.73
N GLN A 85 -27.62 -36.47 25.57
CA GLN A 85 -28.37 -37.67 25.20
C GLN A 85 -28.10 -38.83 26.16
N VAL A 86 -26.84 -39.08 26.53
CA VAL A 86 -26.50 -40.12 27.52
C VAL A 86 -27.15 -39.83 28.87
N SER A 87 -27.20 -38.56 29.29
CA SER A 87 -27.89 -38.14 30.52
C SER A 87 -29.40 -38.44 30.47
N GLN A 88 -30.05 -38.09 29.36
CA GLN A 88 -31.48 -38.37 29.15
C GLN A 88 -31.77 -39.88 29.10
N GLN A 89 -30.88 -40.67 28.49
CA GLN A 89 -31.00 -42.13 28.47
C GLN A 89 -30.83 -42.73 29.87
N LEU A 90 -29.85 -42.27 30.66
CA LEU A 90 -29.69 -42.68 32.06
C LEU A 90 -30.91 -42.32 32.91
N PHE A 91 -31.47 -41.12 32.71
CA PHE A 91 -32.67 -40.68 33.41
C PHE A 91 -33.88 -41.57 33.08
N ALA A 92 -34.09 -41.88 31.81
CA ALA A 92 -35.18 -42.76 31.38
C ALA A 92 -35.06 -44.18 31.96
N LEU A 93 -33.85 -44.73 31.97
CA LEU A 93 -33.54 -46.03 32.59
C LEU A 93 -33.78 -46.02 34.10
N SER A 94 -33.37 -44.95 34.79
CA SER A 94 -33.61 -44.78 36.23
C SER A 94 -35.09 -44.68 36.59
N ASN A 95 -35.92 -44.15 35.68
CA ASN A 95 -37.36 -43.98 35.88
C ASN A 95 -38.19 -45.17 35.35
N GLY A 96 -37.55 -46.25 34.87
CA GLY A 96 -38.21 -47.43 34.32
C GLY A 96 -38.97 -47.18 33.01
N THR A 97 -38.71 -46.05 32.35
CA THR A 97 -39.32 -45.68 31.07
C THR A 97 -38.42 -46.09 29.91
N SER A 98 -39.01 -46.44 28.75
CA SER A 98 -38.22 -46.75 27.56
C SER A 98 -37.35 -45.53 27.18
N PRO A 99 -36.04 -45.71 26.94
CA PRO A 99 -35.19 -44.61 26.52
C PRO A 99 -35.69 -44.03 25.19
N PRO A 100 -35.61 -42.70 25.01
CA PRO A 100 -35.95 -42.08 23.73
C PRO A 100 -35.03 -42.62 22.62
N PRO A 101 -35.55 -42.74 21.38
CA PRO A 101 -34.75 -43.19 20.24
C PRO A 101 -33.54 -42.26 20.04
N PRO A 102 -32.39 -42.79 19.58
CA PRO A 102 -31.20 -41.97 19.40
C PRO A 102 -31.48 -40.82 18.43
N LEU A 103 -31.27 -39.59 18.89
CA LEU A 103 -31.48 -38.38 18.10
C LEU A 103 -30.36 -38.13 17.08
N TYR A 104 -29.32 -38.97 17.06
CA TYR A 104 -28.19 -38.87 16.14
C TYR A 104 -28.62 -39.16 14.69
N THR A 105 -29.27 -38.18 14.08
CA THR A 105 -29.22 -38.02 12.64
C THR A 105 -27.88 -37.36 12.40
N GLU A 106 -27.01 -37.91 11.54
CA GLU A 106 -25.81 -37.20 11.09
C GLU A 106 -26.24 -35.91 10.38
N SER A 107 -26.43 -34.86 11.16
CA SER A 107 -26.60 -33.51 10.66
C SER A 107 -25.26 -33.12 10.07
N SER A 108 -25.10 -33.33 8.76
CA SER A 108 -23.96 -32.82 8.00
C SER A 108 -23.74 -31.37 8.37
N PHE A 109 -22.61 -31.08 9.03
CA PHE A 109 -22.30 -29.75 9.53
C PHE A 109 -22.37 -28.75 8.36
N ARG A 110 -23.26 -27.77 8.49
CA ARG A 110 -23.43 -26.72 7.48
C ARG A 110 -23.17 -25.35 8.13
N PRO A 111 -22.06 -24.68 7.79
CA PRO A 111 -21.75 -23.39 8.39
C PRO A 111 -22.79 -22.34 8.03
N THR A 112 -23.08 -21.45 8.97
CA THR A 112 -24.00 -20.33 8.76
C THR A 112 -23.48 -19.40 7.67
N SER A 113 -24.38 -18.86 6.82
CA SER A 113 -23.99 -17.94 5.74
C SER A 113 -23.23 -16.70 6.22
N SER A 114 -23.49 -16.23 7.45
CA SER A 114 -22.72 -15.14 8.07
C SER A 114 -21.26 -15.53 8.36
N ALA A 115 -21.01 -16.74 8.88
CA ALA A 115 -19.66 -17.23 9.13
C ALA A 115 -18.84 -17.34 7.84
N ILE A 116 -19.48 -17.76 6.74
CA ILE A 116 -18.83 -17.80 5.42
C ILE A 116 -18.46 -16.39 4.96
N ARG A 117 -19.38 -15.42 5.02
CA ARG A 117 -19.12 -14.03 4.61
C ARG A 117 -18.01 -13.38 5.42
N VAL A 118 -18.03 -13.53 6.75
CA VAL A 118 -16.98 -12.99 7.64
C VAL A 118 -15.61 -13.52 7.27
N ASN A 119 -15.49 -14.84 7.07
CA ASN A 119 -14.22 -15.43 6.68
C ASN A 119 -13.75 -14.93 5.31
N ILE A 120 -14.64 -14.84 4.31
CA ILE A 120 -14.30 -14.26 3.00
C ILE A 120 -13.78 -12.83 3.15
N LEU A 121 -14.46 -11.97 3.92
CA LEU A 121 -14.04 -10.58 4.15
C LEU A 121 -12.67 -10.49 4.81
N TRP A 122 -12.39 -11.34 5.81
CA TRP A 122 -11.10 -11.35 6.49
C TRP A 122 -9.97 -11.93 5.65
N PHE A 123 -10.20 -12.99 4.89
CA PHE A 123 -9.20 -13.50 3.93
C PHE A 123 -8.91 -12.49 2.81
N LEU A 124 -9.93 -11.81 2.28
CA LEU A 124 -9.75 -10.73 1.32
C LEU A 124 -8.96 -9.56 1.92
N SER A 125 -9.29 -9.15 3.14
CA SER A 125 -8.53 -8.12 3.87
C SER A 125 -7.05 -8.53 4.05
N LEU A 126 -6.80 -9.76 4.49
CA LEU A 126 -5.44 -10.26 4.69
C LEU A 126 -4.64 -10.29 3.38
N THR A 127 -5.22 -10.84 2.31
CA THR A 127 -4.57 -10.94 0.99
C THR A 127 -4.28 -9.57 0.37
N LEU A 128 -5.22 -8.63 0.46
CA LEU A 128 -5.00 -7.24 0.01
C LEU A 128 -3.90 -6.57 0.81
N SER A 129 -3.86 -6.76 2.13
CA SER A 129 -2.78 -6.23 2.96
C SER A 129 -1.42 -6.82 2.56
N LEU A 130 -1.33 -8.13 2.32
CA LEU A 130 -0.07 -8.76 1.90
C LEU A 130 0.37 -8.28 0.50
N THR A 131 -0.58 -8.06 -0.40
CA THR A 131 -0.29 -7.47 -1.72
C THR A 131 0.22 -6.03 -1.58
N CYS A 132 -0.35 -5.25 -0.65
CA CYS A 132 0.15 -3.92 -0.30
C CYS A 132 1.61 -3.99 0.22
N ALA A 133 1.93 -4.91 1.13
CA ALA A 133 3.30 -5.13 1.60
C ALA A 133 4.25 -5.49 0.45
N LEU A 134 3.86 -6.42 -0.44
CA LEU A 134 4.67 -6.78 -1.60
C LEU A 134 4.91 -5.57 -2.52
N ALA A 135 3.87 -4.78 -2.80
CA ALA A 135 4.00 -3.56 -3.59
C ALA A 135 4.92 -2.54 -2.92
N ALA A 136 4.80 -2.32 -1.61
CA ALA A 136 5.69 -1.44 -0.85
C ALA A 136 7.16 -1.91 -0.91
N THR A 137 7.43 -3.21 -0.79
CA THR A 137 8.80 -3.74 -0.94
C THR A 137 9.34 -3.57 -2.35
N LEU A 138 8.50 -3.72 -3.38
CA LEU A 138 8.89 -3.50 -4.77
C LEU A 138 9.27 -2.02 -5.00
N MET A 139 8.49 -1.09 -4.45
CA MET A 139 8.79 0.34 -4.50
C MET A 139 10.15 0.65 -3.84
N GLN A 140 10.45 0.04 -2.69
CA GLN A 140 11.77 0.18 -2.06
C GLN A 140 12.90 -0.37 -2.94
N GLN A 141 12.69 -1.51 -3.59
CA GLN A 141 13.68 -2.08 -4.53
C GLN A 141 13.90 -1.14 -5.72
N TRP A 142 12.84 -0.54 -6.25
CA TRP A 142 12.91 0.38 -7.39
C TRP A 142 13.60 1.67 -7.00
N ALA A 143 13.30 2.23 -5.81
CA ALA A 143 13.97 3.40 -5.27
C ALA A 143 15.49 3.19 -5.13
N ARG A 144 15.90 2.04 -4.56
CA ARG A 144 17.33 1.69 -4.44
C ARG A 144 17.98 1.53 -5.81
N ARG A 145 17.34 0.81 -6.74
CA ARG A 145 17.86 0.59 -8.09
C ARG A 145 17.99 1.90 -8.87
N TYR A 146 17.00 2.79 -8.74
CA TYR A 146 17.02 4.11 -9.34
C TYR A 146 18.24 4.92 -8.88
N LEU A 147 18.47 4.99 -7.56
CA LEU A 147 19.61 5.72 -6.99
C LEU A 147 20.96 5.12 -7.44
N GLN A 148 21.07 3.79 -7.44
CA GLN A 148 22.26 3.09 -7.90
C GLN A 148 22.58 3.40 -9.38
N LEU A 149 21.58 3.31 -10.27
CA LEU A 149 21.77 3.62 -11.69
C LEU A 149 22.07 5.11 -11.93
N ALA A 150 21.43 6.00 -11.17
CA ALA A 150 21.67 7.43 -11.26
C ALA A 150 23.09 7.81 -10.82
N GLN A 151 23.73 7.03 -9.94
CA GLN A 151 25.06 7.29 -9.40
C GLN A 151 26.20 6.50 -10.08
N ALA A 152 25.90 5.40 -10.77
CA ALA A 152 26.90 4.51 -11.35
C ALA A 152 27.71 5.09 -12.53
N GLN A 153 27.29 6.21 -13.13
CA GLN A 153 27.92 6.77 -14.33
C GLN A 153 28.94 7.87 -13.99
N THR A 154 30.19 7.68 -14.43
CA THR A 154 31.32 8.61 -14.19
C THR A 154 31.33 9.83 -15.13
N THR A 155 30.78 9.70 -16.35
CA THR A 155 30.73 10.82 -17.31
C THR A 155 29.46 11.66 -17.12
N LEU A 156 29.61 12.97 -16.91
CA LEU A 156 28.51 13.91 -16.61
C LEU A 156 27.36 13.84 -17.63
N TYR A 157 27.67 13.90 -18.93
CA TYR A 157 26.64 13.85 -19.97
C TYR A 157 25.89 12.50 -20.03
N LYS A 158 26.60 11.37 -19.91
CA LYS A 158 25.98 10.04 -19.90
C LYS A 158 25.09 9.84 -18.67
N ARG A 159 25.54 10.34 -17.51
CA ARG A 159 24.76 10.33 -16.27
C ARG A 159 23.46 11.10 -16.41
N ALA A 160 23.52 12.31 -16.99
CA ALA A 160 22.33 13.13 -17.22
C ALA A 160 21.33 12.45 -18.17
N ARG A 161 21.81 11.81 -19.24
CA ARG A 161 20.97 11.11 -20.21
C ARG A 161 20.29 9.86 -19.65
N THR A 162 21.03 9.04 -18.88
CA THR A 162 20.48 7.85 -18.22
C THR A 162 19.42 8.24 -17.18
N ARG A 163 19.65 9.31 -16.41
CA ARG A 163 18.67 9.85 -15.45
C ARG A 163 17.39 10.31 -16.15
N ALA A 164 17.52 11.06 -17.25
CA ALA A 164 16.36 11.55 -18.02
C ALA A 164 15.53 10.37 -18.57
N TYR A 165 16.18 9.35 -19.13
CA TYR A 165 15.53 8.14 -19.61
C TYR A 165 14.81 7.36 -18.50
N LEU A 166 15.43 7.22 -17.32
CA LEU A 166 14.80 6.56 -16.17
C LEU A 166 13.60 7.35 -15.64
N PHE A 167 13.70 8.68 -15.62
CA PHE A 167 12.60 9.54 -15.20
C PHE A 167 11.40 9.47 -16.17
N GLU A 168 11.67 9.50 -17.48
CA GLU A 168 10.64 9.25 -18.50
C GLU A 168 10.03 7.86 -18.35
N GLY A 169 10.84 6.84 -18.06
CA GLY A 169 10.36 5.48 -17.77
C GLY A 169 9.41 5.44 -16.56
N VAL A 170 9.76 6.10 -15.45
CA VAL A 170 8.90 6.21 -14.26
C VAL A 170 7.56 6.88 -14.60
N GLN A 171 7.58 7.90 -15.45
CA GLN A 171 6.37 8.61 -15.87
C GLN A 171 5.53 7.80 -16.87
N ALA A 172 6.17 7.09 -17.80
CA ALA A 172 5.52 6.23 -18.79
C ALA A 172 4.87 4.99 -18.17
N PHE A 173 5.54 4.37 -17.19
CA PHE A 173 5.02 3.20 -16.46
C PHE A 173 3.94 3.56 -15.41
N ARG A 174 3.46 4.81 -15.38
CA ARG A 174 2.46 5.29 -14.40
C ARG A 174 2.84 4.94 -12.96
N LEU A 175 4.14 5.02 -12.62
CA LEU A 175 4.59 4.70 -11.27
C LEU A 175 3.89 5.56 -10.21
N SER A 176 3.56 6.79 -10.57
CA SER A 176 2.75 7.69 -9.75
C SER A 176 1.41 7.07 -9.35
N GLN A 177 0.74 6.34 -10.26
CA GLN A 177 -0.52 5.67 -9.95
C GLN A 177 -0.30 4.44 -9.06
N ALA A 178 0.80 3.72 -9.25
CA ALA A 178 1.15 2.60 -8.38
C ALA A 178 1.44 3.09 -6.94
N VAL A 179 2.19 4.18 -6.79
CA VAL A 179 2.50 4.81 -5.49
C VAL A 179 1.23 5.23 -4.76
N GLU A 180 0.28 5.85 -5.47
CA GLU A 180 -1.01 6.25 -4.90
C GLU A 180 -1.93 5.04 -4.61
N ALA A 181 -1.81 3.96 -5.37
CA ALA A 181 -2.62 2.76 -5.20
C ALA A 181 -2.23 1.95 -3.95
N VAL A 182 -0.96 1.95 -3.53
CA VAL A 182 -0.50 1.14 -2.38
C VAL A 182 -1.23 1.52 -1.08
N PRO A 183 -1.27 2.80 -0.64
CA PRO A 183 -2.07 3.20 0.50
C PRO A 183 -3.57 2.96 0.30
N ALA A 184 -4.09 3.15 -0.92
CA ALA A 184 -5.51 2.93 -1.21
C ALA A 184 -5.92 1.45 -0.99
N LEU A 185 -5.12 0.49 -1.46
CA LEU A 185 -5.34 -0.94 -1.22
C LEU A 185 -5.35 -1.28 0.27
N LEU A 186 -4.46 -0.64 1.05
CA LEU A 186 -4.41 -0.82 2.49
C LEU A 186 -5.67 -0.31 3.18
N HIS A 187 -6.17 0.87 2.79
CA HIS A 187 -7.43 1.39 3.33
C HIS A 187 -8.60 0.46 3.00
N VAL A 188 -8.69 -0.02 1.76
CA VAL A 188 -9.72 -1.00 1.37
C VAL A 188 -9.65 -2.25 2.25
N ALA A 189 -8.45 -2.80 2.49
CA ALA A 189 -8.27 -3.95 3.38
C ALA A 189 -8.79 -3.66 4.80
N VAL A 190 -8.44 -2.51 5.37
CA VAL A 190 -8.88 -2.08 6.72
C VAL A 190 -10.41 -1.95 6.78
N PHE A 191 -11.06 -1.37 5.77
CA PHE A 191 -12.52 -1.27 5.72
C PHE A 191 -13.19 -2.65 5.62
N LEU A 192 -12.64 -3.57 4.81
CA LEU A 192 -13.13 -4.95 4.72
C LEU A 192 -13.02 -5.67 6.07
N PHE A 193 -11.91 -5.47 6.79
CA PHE A 193 -11.74 -6.04 8.13
C PHE A 193 -12.79 -5.53 9.12
N PHE A 194 -13.04 -4.21 9.16
CA PHE A 194 -14.06 -3.65 10.04
C PHE A 194 -15.47 -4.12 9.69
N ALA A 195 -15.79 -4.25 8.40
CA ALA A 195 -17.06 -4.81 7.96
C ALA A 195 -17.25 -6.25 8.47
N GLY A 196 -16.23 -7.09 8.32
CA GLY A 196 -16.23 -8.45 8.86
C GLY A 196 -16.29 -8.50 10.39
N LEU A 197 -15.61 -7.57 11.08
CA LEU A 197 -15.64 -7.47 12.54
C LEU A 197 -17.04 -7.16 13.08
N VAL A 198 -17.73 -6.20 12.46
CA VAL A 198 -19.10 -5.85 12.82
C VAL A 198 -20.02 -7.05 12.59
N GLU A 199 -19.96 -7.69 11.43
CA GLU A 199 -20.77 -8.88 11.12
C GLU A 199 -20.48 -10.06 12.07
N PHE A 200 -19.22 -10.28 12.44
CA PHE A 200 -18.83 -11.28 13.41
C PHE A 200 -19.42 -11.01 14.80
N LEU A 201 -19.40 -9.76 15.26
CA LEU A 201 -19.95 -9.37 16.56
C LEU A 201 -21.48 -9.49 16.60
N PHE A 202 -22.16 -9.22 15.49
CA PHE A 202 -23.62 -9.42 15.40
C PHE A 202 -24.03 -10.86 15.66
N SER A 203 -23.19 -11.84 15.29
CA SER A 203 -23.43 -13.26 15.57
C SER A 203 -23.21 -13.65 17.04
N ILE A 204 -22.53 -12.82 17.84
CA ILE A 204 -22.20 -13.13 19.24
C ILE A 204 -23.09 -12.35 20.19
N ASN A 205 -23.10 -11.03 20.08
CA ASN A 205 -23.87 -10.17 20.97
C ASN A 205 -24.23 -8.84 20.30
N ILE A 206 -25.54 -8.59 20.20
CA ILE A 206 -26.10 -7.40 19.54
C ILE A 206 -25.70 -6.08 20.22
N ILE A 207 -25.52 -6.07 21.55
CA ILE A 207 -25.16 -4.88 22.32
C ILE A 207 -23.71 -4.51 22.01
N VAL A 208 -22.79 -5.49 22.09
CA VAL A 208 -21.38 -5.29 21.77
C VAL A 208 -21.22 -4.83 20.31
N ALA A 209 -21.92 -5.49 19.38
CA ALA A 209 -21.89 -5.13 17.96
C ALA A 209 -22.31 -3.68 17.72
N ARG A 210 -23.39 -3.22 18.35
CA ARG A 210 -23.88 -1.83 18.22
C ARG A 210 -22.87 -0.81 18.75
N VAL A 211 -22.29 -1.06 19.92
CA VAL A 211 -21.29 -0.15 20.51
C VAL A 211 -20.07 -0.03 19.59
N VAL A 212 -19.53 -1.15 19.13
CA VAL A 212 -18.37 -1.17 18.22
C VAL A 212 -18.70 -0.50 16.88
N PHE A 213 -19.89 -0.75 16.31
CA PHE A 213 -20.33 -0.12 15.07
C PHE A 213 -20.38 1.41 15.18
N VAL A 214 -20.95 1.95 16.27
CA VAL A 214 -21.01 3.42 16.49
C VAL A 214 -19.61 4.02 16.55
N VAL A 215 -18.68 3.36 17.26
CA VAL A 215 -17.28 3.81 17.36
C VAL A 215 -16.61 3.80 15.99
N ILE A 216 -16.75 2.71 15.22
CA ILE A 216 -16.21 2.60 13.86
C ILE A 216 -16.80 3.67 12.94
N CYS A 217 -18.11 3.94 13.00
CA CYS A 217 -18.74 4.98 12.20
C CYS A 217 -18.25 6.38 12.56
N PHE A 218 -18.02 6.66 13.84
CA PHE A 218 -17.51 7.95 14.30
C PHE A 218 -16.07 8.20 13.80
N PHE A 219 -15.16 7.25 14.04
CA PHE A 219 -13.76 7.37 13.58
C PHE A 219 -13.63 7.25 12.06
N GLY A 220 -14.39 6.34 11.43
CA GLY A 220 -14.41 6.19 9.98
C GLY A 220 -15.00 7.41 9.28
N GLY A 221 -16.08 7.98 9.82
CA GLY A 221 -16.70 9.19 9.29
C GLY A 221 -15.78 10.41 9.39
N THR A 222 -15.09 10.58 10.52
CA THR A 222 -14.09 11.64 10.69
C THR A 222 -12.89 11.44 9.76
N TYR A 223 -12.39 10.21 9.60
CA TYR A 223 -11.32 9.89 8.66
C TYR A 223 -11.70 10.18 7.20
N ILE A 224 -12.89 9.75 6.77
CA ILE A 224 -13.43 10.02 5.44
C ILE A 224 -13.56 11.54 5.24
N LEU A 225 -14.15 12.24 6.21
CA LEU A 225 -14.30 13.69 6.15
C LEU A 225 -12.94 14.38 5.99
N LEU A 226 -11.92 14.00 6.78
CA LEU A 226 -10.57 14.55 6.67
C LEU A 226 -9.89 14.24 5.33
N THR A 227 -10.18 13.07 4.74
CA THR A 227 -9.65 12.67 3.43
C THR A 227 -10.31 13.45 2.28
N PHE A 228 -11.61 13.74 2.38
CA PHE A 228 -12.35 14.50 1.37
C PHE A 228 -12.28 16.03 1.59
N LEU A 229 -11.90 16.49 2.79
CA LEU A 229 -11.79 17.91 3.13
C LEU A 229 -10.94 18.73 2.15
N PRO A 230 -9.75 18.25 1.70
CA PRO A 230 -8.92 18.97 0.73
C PRO A 230 -9.56 19.06 -0.66
N ASN A 231 -10.53 18.18 -0.95
CA ASN A 231 -11.23 18.15 -2.24
C ASN A 231 -12.39 19.16 -2.29
N VAL A 232 -12.95 19.52 -1.12
CA VAL A 232 -14.06 20.47 -0.99
C VAL A 232 -13.58 21.90 -0.69
N ARG A 233 -12.43 22.04 -0.01
CA ARG A 233 -11.82 23.35 0.29
C ARG A 233 -10.35 23.39 -0.14
N PRO A 234 -10.03 24.11 -1.23
CA PRO A 234 -8.64 24.29 -1.71
C PRO A 234 -7.69 24.96 -0.70
N ASN A 235 -8.21 25.59 0.36
CA ASN A 235 -7.43 26.38 1.33
C ASN A 235 -6.98 25.58 2.58
N CYS A 236 -7.11 24.25 2.60
CA CYS A 236 -6.69 23.43 3.75
C CYS A 236 -5.15 23.18 3.75
N PRO A 237 -4.46 23.33 4.90
CA PRO A 237 -3.01 23.13 5.01
C PRO A 237 -2.55 21.68 4.76
N THR A 238 -3.48 20.72 4.69
CA THR A 238 -3.23 19.31 4.30
C THR A 238 -3.32 19.07 2.79
N GLY A 239 -3.62 20.10 1.99
CA GLY A 239 -3.50 20.06 0.53
C GLY A 239 -2.04 20.10 0.11
N ARG A 240 -1.51 18.95 -0.36
CA ARG A 240 -0.23 18.74 -1.06
C ARG A 240 0.69 19.98 -1.16
N PRO A 241 1.88 19.98 -0.51
CA PRO A 241 2.92 20.96 -0.77
C PRO A 241 3.59 20.66 -2.13
N SER A 242 2.86 20.79 -3.24
CA SER A 242 3.42 20.75 -4.59
C SER A 242 3.29 22.10 -5.33
N ALA A 243 2.70 23.12 -4.70
CA ALA A 243 2.60 24.47 -5.24
C ALA A 243 3.74 25.42 -4.79
N GLY A 244 4.70 24.96 -3.98
CA GLY A 244 5.80 25.80 -3.46
C GLY A 244 7.10 25.80 -4.28
N ILE A 245 7.27 24.88 -5.25
CA ILE A 245 8.50 24.78 -6.08
C ILE A 245 8.23 25.21 -7.54
N ARG A 246 7.04 25.73 -7.87
CA ARG A 246 6.68 26.16 -9.23
C ARG A 246 6.47 27.67 -9.39
N THR A 247 7.22 28.51 -8.68
CA THR A 247 7.22 29.96 -8.93
C THR A 247 8.59 30.64 -8.82
N ASN A 248 9.69 29.92 -9.07
CA ASN A 248 10.99 30.59 -9.33
C ASN A 248 11.88 29.92 -10.39
N GLY A 249 11.32 29.05 -11.24
CA GLY A 249 12.02 28.44 -12.38
C GLY A 249 11.51 28.86 -13.76
N SER A 250 10.46 29.69 -13.83
CA SER A 250 9.83 30.11 -15.10
C SER A 250 10.61 31.18 -15.87
N SER A 251 11.80 31.59 -15.40
CA SER A 251 12.70 32.49 -16.12
C SER A 251 13.81 31.77 -16.91
N LEU A 252 13.93 30.43 -16.86
CA LEU A 252 14.99 29.70 -17.59
C LEU A 252 14.49 28.64 -18.60
N LEU A 253 13.17 28.50 -18.78
CA LEU A 253 12.54 27.54 -19.70
C LEU A 253 12.31 27.99 -21.17
N PRO A 254 13.00 29.00 -21.75
CA PRO A 254 13.09 29.11 -23.22
C PRO A 254 14.29 28.38 -23.83
N GLN A 255 15.35 28.06 -23.06
CA GLN A 255 16.65 27.66 -23.66
C GLN A 255 16.82 26.16 -23.92
N LEU A 256 15.96 25.29 -23.37
CA LEU A 256 16.09 23.84 -23.55
C LEU A 256 15.27 23.28 -24.74
N ARG A 257 14.41 24.09 -25.38
CA ARG A 257 13.74 23.69 -26.63
C ARG A 257 14.61 23.87 -27.89
N CYS A 258 15.76 24.53 -27.79
CA CYS A 258 16.68 24.68 -28.93
C CYS A 258 17.59 23.46 -29.17
N PHE A 259 17.70 22.52 -28.22
CA PHE A 259 18.62 21.38 -28.36
C PHE A 259 17.98 20.13 -29.00
N SER A 260 16.67 20.15 -29.30
CA SER A 260 15.98 19.04 -29.96
C SER A 260 16.01 19.08 -31.49
N TYR A 261 16.71 20.06 -32.09
CA TYR A 261 16.91 20.19 -33.53
C TYR A 261 18.40 20.29 -33.88
N LEU A 262 19.16 19.21 -33.73
CA LEU A 262 20.41 19.01 -34.46
C LEU A 262 20.41 17.61 -35.08
N PRO A 263 20.44 17.48 -36.42
CA PRO A 263 20.67 16.19 -37.08
C PRO A 263 22.14 15.75 -36.93
N ALA A 264 22.33 14.43 -37.13
CA ALA A 264 23.53 13.61 -36.90
C ALA A 264 24.90 14.25 -37.17
#